data_AF-A0A8H4LYE0-F1
#
_entry.id   AF-A0A8H4LYE0-F1
#
_cell.length_a   1.000
_cell.length_b   1.000
_cell.length_c   1.000
_cell.angle_alpha   90.00
_cell.angle_beta   90.00
_cell.angle_gamma   90.00
#
_symmetry.space_group_name_H-M   'P 1'
#
loop_
_entity.id
_entity.type
_entity.pdbx_description
1 polymer ?
#
loop_
_entity_poly.entity_id
_entity_poly.type
_entity_poly.pdbx_seq_one_letter_code
_entity_poly.pdbx_strand_id
1 'polypeptide(L)'
;MDEVSDDSLWLPAILAIDFGDRMISDGSFSLSIICLILSYYLLLGSRLDLVLVSVAAGLKSAASLSSWVRNFTSIQVSLASASALFAGCLIYNLVRPCFNSNHDIAWDGPVRPYLIPCRTTHSRRVPKKHSFSYSYLVVGTPVGYSGNENGVVSVDVRKQAGSRQPAAQKPRGWFDVGAEDCLQKGHGEVGLRGKLDDYLKSQHVDPSDYPHAFLTTAPRFLGYHFNPVSFWYLYSPNKVLSAIVLDVNNTFDERRTYLVLRDFAQGADMASSSNGAAPSRMKASWPKDFHVSPFNSRKGTYSLLASDPLGPGMEGFLGLDVTVNLRSSAGHPKFLARLFSEGEAIDPSKMSAVQTLRFLLGWWWVGFATFPRIVTQAAVLFFKRKLHVWYRPEPLKDTQGRHADALEADLEGVFRKYLRHLVLRCPKPLSVRYVPSGVPSLATEVYTSSASTKEPGAVEHAEIRILTPVFYSRFAHYAHDFEAIFSELTENGTLWVDKPKLLPDIFPKMASSPLQTSNLVDFAYFKVIQRLRRRPQKIPQVPTTSADAVPPTSRAIDIGDSRISSMDAYVLRQGDGSLTAAYRSAILRVLIADRFLMGRTGLFKMVEFLGHAGLAWTLVSLMMSKMR
;
A
#
# COMPACT_ATOMS: atom_id res chain seq x y z
N MET A 1 -2.95 -61.49 -57.62
CA MET A 1 -2.45 -62.27 -56.46
C MET A 1 -3.45 -62.07 -55.34
N ASP A 2 -4.71 -62.40 -55.54
CA ASP A 2 -5.32 -63.72 -55.79
C ASP A 2 -5.55 -64.44 -54.46
N GLU A 3 -6.84 -64.46 -54.10
CA GLU A 3 -7.50 -65.36 -53.15
C GLU A 3 -6.94 -65.44 -51.73
N VAL A 4 -7.29 -64.45 -50.91
CA VAL A 4 -7.45 -64.64 -49.46
C VAL A 4 -8.93 -64.46 -49.14
N SER A 5 -9.56 -65.57 -48.72
CA SER A 5 -10.93 -65.69 -48.24
C SER A 5 -11.27 -64.67 -47.14
N ASP A 6 -12.49 -64.13 -47.16
CA ASP A 6 -13.07 -63.22 -46.15
C ASP A 6 -13.15 -63.85 -44.73
N ASP A 7 -12.85 -65.15 -44.58
CA ASP A 7 -12.84 -65.88 -43.29
C ASP A 7 -11.43 -66.10 -42.70
N SER A 8 -10.47 -65.23 -43.02
CA SER A 8 -9.13 -65.25 -42.41
C SER A 8 -9.12 -64.61 -41.01
N LEU A 9 -8.81 -65.40 -39.98
CA LEU A 9 -8.54 -64.98 -38.58
C LEU A 9 -7.45 -63.89 -38.43
N TRP A 10 -6.67 -63.63 -39.49
CA TRP A 10 -5.61 -62.62 -39.50
C TRP A 10 -6.02 -61.30 -40.15
N LEU A 11 -7.17 -61.22 -40.81
CA LEU A 11 -7.69 -59.99 -41.40
C LEU A 11 -7.89 -58.87 -40.36
N PRO A 12 -8.42 -59.13 -39.15
CA PRO A 12 -8.53 -58.11 -38.09
C PRO A 12 -7.17 -57.67 -37.55
N ALA A 13 -6.18 -58.57 -37.50
CA ALA A 13 -4.83 -58.26 -37.01
C ALA A 13 -4.06 -57.40 -38.02
N ILE A 14 -4.20 -57.69 -39.33
CA ILE A 14 -3.60 -56.88 -40.39
C ILE A 14 -4.28 -55.52 -40.48
N LEU A 15 -5.61 -55.45 -40.34
CA LEU A 15 -6.33 -54.18 -40.26
C LEU A 15 -6.02 -53.39 -38.99
N ALA A 16 -5.75 -54.06 -37.86
CA ALA A 16 -5.32 -53.39 -36.62
C ALA A 16 -3.87 -52.89 -36.69
N ILE A 17 -3.00 -53.60 -37.41
CA ILE A 17 -1.62 -53.18 -37.68
C ILE A 17 -1.62 -52.01 -38.68
N ASP A 18 -2.41 -52.08 -39.76
CA ASP A 18 -2.56 -50.97 -40.74
C ASP A 18 -3.27 -49.76 -40.11
N PHE A 19 -4.23 -49.97 -39.20
CA PHE A 19 -4.84 -48.91 -38.40
C PHE A 19 -3.87 -48.33 -37.36
N GLY A 20 -3.03 -49.16 -36.76
CA GLY A 20 -1.95 -48.74 -35.86
C GLY A 20 -0.90 -47.91 -36.59
N ASP A 21 -0.48 -48.33 -37.78
CA ASP A 21 0.52 -47.65 -38.60
C ASP A 21 -0.04 -46.34 -39.18
N ARG A 22 -1.32 -46.30 -39.56
CA ARG A 22 -2.05 -45.06 -39.91
C ARG A 22 -2.27 -44.14 -38.70
N MET A 23 -2.52 -44.66 -37.50
CA MET A 23 -2.66 -43.84 -36.29
C MET A 23 -1.33 -43.21 -35.84
N ILE A 24 -0.21 -43.90 -36.09
CA ILE A 24 1.15 -43.43 -35.80
C ILE A 24 1.65 -42.44 -36.87
N SER A 25 1.25 -42.62 -38.14
CA SER A 25 1.66 -41.75 -39.26
C SER A 25 0.76 -40.54 -39.51
N ASP A 26 -0.56 -40.66 -39.37
CA ASP A 26 -1.53 -39.59 -39.66
C ASP A 26 -1.95 -38.85 -38.38
N GLY A 27 -1.10 -37.95 -37.87
CA GLY A 27 -1.55 -36.73 -37.15
C GLY A 27 -2.41 -36.86 -35.88
N SER A 28 -2.75 -38.06 -35.40
CA SER A 28 -3.66 -38.32 -34.27
C SER A 28 -3.11 -37.83 -32.94
N PHE A 29 -1.78 -37.74 -32.83
CA PHE A 29 -1.10 -37.19 -31.66
C PHE A 29 -1.41 -35.69 -31.47
N SER A 30 -1.79 -34.99 -32.54
CA SER A 30 -2.21 -33.58 -32.52
C SER A 30 -3.52 -33.42 -31.77
N LEU A 31 -4.47 -34.32 -31.96
CA LEU A 31 -5.79 -34.25 -31.31
C LEU A 31 -5.67 -34.48 -29.80
N SER A 32 -4.83 -35.42 -29.37
CA SER A 32 -4.55 -35.70 -27.96
C SER A 32 -3.90 -34.49 -27.27
N ILE A 33 -2.95 -33.82 -27.94
CA ILE A 33 -2.30 -32.60 -27.44
C ILE A 33 -3.27 -31.41 -27.45
N ILE A 34 -4.11 -31.27 -28.47
CA ILE A 34 -5.18 -30.26 -28.54
C ILE A 34 -6.21 -30.49 -27.43
N CYS A 35 -6.58 -31.74 -27.14
CA CYS A 35 -7.42 -32.10 -26.00
C CYS A 35 -6.72 -31.84 -24.66
N LEU A 36 -5.40 -32.01 -24.56
CA LEU A 36 -4.60 -31.70 -23.36
C LEU A 36 -4.49 -30.18 -23.13
N ILE A 37 -4.37 -29.41 -24.21
CA ILE A 37 -4.38 -27.94 -24.21
C ILE A 37 -5.78 -27.43 -23.89
N LEU A 38 -6.82 -27.97 -24.54
CA LEU A 38 -8.22 -27.61 -24.29
C LEU A 38 -8.62 -27.95 -22.85
N SER A 39 -8.24 -29.13 -22.33
CA SER A 39 -8.48 -29.51 -20.94
C SER A 39 -7.68 -28.64 -19.95
N TYR A 40 -6.43 -28.27 -20.27
CA TYR A 40 -5.69 -27.26 -19.49
C TYR A 40 -6.41 -25.91 -19.50
N TYR A 41 -6.88 -25.43 -20.65
CA TYR A 41 -7.61 -24.15 -20.75
C TYR A 41 -8.99 -24.18 -20.09
N LEU A 42 -9.70 -25.31 -20.16
CA LEU A 42 -11.00 -25.52 -19.51
C LEU A 42 -10.88 -25.64 -17.99
N LEU A 43 -9.78 -26.22 -17.47
CA LEU A 43 -9.62 -26.47 -16.04
C LEU A 43 -8.79 -25.41 -15.30
N LEU A 44 -7.80 -24.79 -15.97
CA LEU A 44 -6.76 -23.96 -15.34
C LEU A 44 -6.46 -22.64 -16.10
N GLY A 45 -6.93 -22.48 -17.34
CA GLY A 45 -6.50 -21.40 -18.23
C GLY A 45 -7.07 -20.02 -17.92
N SER A 46 -6.21 -19.01 -17.98
CA SER A 46 -6.52 -17.59 -17.86
C SER A 46 -6.41 -16.85 -19.20
N ARG A 47 -7.00 -15.65 -19.32
CA ARG A 47 -6.84 -14.79 -20.51
C ARG A 47 -5.38 -14.44 -20.80
N LEU A 48 -4.51 -14.48 -19.79
CA LEU A 48 -3.07 -14.24 -19.93
C LEU A 48 -2.38 -15.39 -20.66
N ASP A 49 -2.85 -16.62 -20.51
CA ASP A 49 -2.23 -17.79 -21.14
C ASP A 49 -2.41 -17.77 -22.66
N LEU A 50 -3.56 -17.27 -23.14
CA LEU A 50 -3.78 -17.03 -24.58
C LEU A 50 -2.78 -16.01 -25.14
N VAL A 51 -2.57 -14.90 -24.44
CA VAL A 51 -1.59 -13.87 -24.84
C VAL A 51 -0.17 -14.45 -24.84
N LEU A 52 0.19 -15.20 -23.80
CA LEU A 52 1.51 -15.82 -23.68
C LEU A 52 1.79 -16.86 -24.77
N VAL A 53 0.81 -17.71 -25.10
CA VAL A 53 0.91 -18.67 -26.21
C VAL A 53 1.04 -17.95 -27.55
N SER A 54 0.24 -16.89 -27.80
CA SER A 54 0.36 -16.10 -29.03
C SER A 54 1.72 -15.40 -29.16
N VAL A 55 2.24 -14.82 -28.08
CA VAL A 55 3.58 -14.20 -28.05
C VAL A 55 4.67 -15.24 -28.27
N ALA A 56 4.60 -16.40 -27.60
CA ALA A 56 5.57 -17.48 -27.77
C ALA A 56 5.58 -18.04 -29.21
N ALA A 57 4.40 -18.19 -29.83
CA ALA A 57 4.27 -18.58 -31.23
C ALA A 57 4.85 -17.53 -32.19
N GLY A 58 4.59 -16.25 -31.94
CA GLY A 58 5.19 -15.14 -32.68
C GLY A 58 6.73 -15.08 -32.59
N LEU A 59 7.29 -15.30 -31.39
CA LEU A 59 8.73 -15.32 -31.16
C LEU A 59 9.42 -16.53 -31.80
N LYS A 60 8.81 -17.72 -31.76
CA LYS A 60 9.37 -18.92 -32.41
C LYS A 60 9.26 -18.89 -33.94
N SER A 61 8.28 -18.17 -34.48
CA SER A 61 8.11 -17.94 -35.92
C SER A 61 8.90 -16.73 -36.43
N ALA A 62 9.70 -16.07 -35.59
CA ALA A 62 10.48 -14.88 -35.94
C ALA A 62 11.39 -15.07 -37.17
N ALA A 63 11.87 -16.29 -37.44
CA ALA A 63 12.61 -16.61 -38.66
C ALA A 63 11.75 -16.51 -39.93
N SER A 64 10.48 -16.94 -39.89
CA SER A 64 9.50 -16.73 -40.98
C SER A 64 8.92 -15.31 -41.02
N LEU A 65 8.85 -14.60 -39.90
CA LEU A 65 8.44 -13.19 -39.89
C LEU A 65 9.51 -12.28 -40.54
N SER A 66 10.79 -12.61 -40.40
CA SER A 66 11.89 -11.83 -40.98
C SER A 66 11.93 -11.84 -42.52
N SER A 67 11.38 -12.87 -43.17
CA SER A 67 11.23 -12.92 -44.63
C SER A 67 10.02 -12.10 -45.11
N TRP A 68 8.98 -11.99 -44.29
CA TRP A 68 7.77 -11.22 -44.58
C TRP A 68 7.93 -9.70 -44.35
N VAL A 69 8.74 -9.31 -43.35
CA VAL A 69 8.97 -7.90 -42.95
C VAL A 69 9.75 -7.07 -43.99
N ARG A 70 10.45 -7.70 -44.95
CA ARG A 70 11.20 -6.97 -45.99
C ARG A 70 10.34 -6.33 -47.09
N ASN A 71 9.07 -6.74 -47.23
CA ASN A 71 8.24 -6.36 -48.39
C ASN A 71 7.06 -5.41 -48.08
N PHE A 72 6.90 -4.88 -46.87
CA PHE A 72 5.70 -4.09 -46.52
C PHE A 72 5.98 -2.80 -45.75
N THR A 73 6.50 -1.80 -46.46
CA THR A 73 6.71 -0.43 -45.94
C THR A 73 5.42 0.38 -45.82
N SER A 74 4.36 0.08 -46.59
CA SER A 74 3.08 0.81 -46.50
C SER A 74 2.19 0.38 -45.33
N ILE A 75 2.18 -0.92 -44.98
CA ILE A 75 1.40 -1.43 -43.84
C ILE A 75 1.97 -0.92 -42.51
N GLN A 76 3.28 -0.75 -42.38
CA GLN A 76 3.87 -0.21 -41.14
C GLN A 76 3.43 1.23 -40.85
N VAL A 77 3.36 2.08 -41.87
CA VAL A 77 2.89 3.47 -41.69
C VAL A 77 1.42 3.48 -41.32
N SER A 78 0.58 2.67 -41.97
CA SER A 78 -0.85 2.55 -41.63
C SER A 78 -1.09 1.97 -40.25
N LEU A 79 -0.34 0.94 -39.83
CA LEU A 79 -0.48 0.31 -38.52
C LEU A 79 0.06 1.21 -37.40
N ALA A 80 1.16 1.93 -37.64
CA ALA A 80 1.69 2.94 -36.71
C ALA A 80 0.74 4.13 -36.59
N SER A 81 0.14 4.58 -37.70
CA SER A 81 -0.86 5.65 -37.70
C SER A 81 -2.16 5.22 -37.00
N ALA A 82 -2.63 4.00 -37.26
CA ALA A 82 -3.78 3.43 -36.56
C ALA A 82 -3.51 3.23 -35.07
N SER A 83 -2.30 2.81 -34.70
CA SER A 83 -1.87 2.69 -33.30
C SER A 83 -1.74 4.06 -32.63
N ALA A 84 -1.23 5.08 -33.34
CA ALA A 84 -1.14 6.45 -32.84
C ALA A 84 -2.53 7.10 -32.71
N LEU A 85 -3.45 6.86 -33.65
CA LEU A 85 -4.85 7.28 -33.55
C LEU A 85 -5.58 6.54 -32.43
N PHE A 86 -5.35 5.23 -32.28
CA PHE A 86 -5.92 4.45 -31.19
C PHE A 86 -5.39 4.92 -29.84
N ALA A 87 -4.08 5.13 -29.71
CA ALA A 87 -3.46 5.71 -28.53
C ALA A 87 -3.96 7.13 -28.27
N GLY A 88 -4.11 7.95 -29.32
CA GLY A 88 -4.67 9.30 -29.24
C GLY A 88 -6.13 9.31 -28.78
N CYS A 89 -6.97 8.42 -29.30
CA CYS A 89 -8.35 8.20 -28.85
C CYS A 89 -8.42 7.66 -27.42
N LEU A 90 -7.49 6.78 -27.04
CA LEU A 90 -7.41 6.23 -25.70
C LEU A 90 -6.98 7.29 -24.68
N ILE A 91 -5.98 8.11 -25.03
CA ILE A 91 -5.57 9.29 -24.26
C ILE A 91 -6.72 10.30 -24.19
N TYR A 92 -7.37 10.60 -25.31
CA TYR A 92 -8.52 11.50 -25.35
C TYR A 92 -9.65 10.98 -24.45
N ASN A 93 -9.98 9.70 -24.48
CA ASN A 93 -11.02 9.13 -23.60
C ASN A 93 -10.61 9.10 -22.13
N LEU A 94 -9.32 8.92 -21.81
CA LEU A 94 -8.80 9.02 -20.44
C LEU A 94 -8.83 10.46 -19.92
N VAL A 95 -8.62 11.44 -20.79
CA VAL A 95 -8.45 12.85 -20.43
C VAL A 95 -9.73 13.67 -20.61
N ARG A 96 -10.65 13.28 -21.49
CA ARG A 96 -11.95 13.93 -21.75
C ARG A 96 -12.73 14.26 -20.48
N PRO A 97 -12.77 13.41 -19.43
CA PRO A 97 -13.39 13.78 -18.17
C PRO A 97 -12.75 15.03 -17.53
N CYS A 98 -11.43 15.19 -17.62
CA CYS A 98 -10.70 16.37 -17.12
C CYS A 98 -11.05 17.68 -17.87
N PHE A 99 -11.84 17.63 -18.95
CA PHE A 99 -12.29 18.81 -19.70
C PHE A 99 -13.79 19.12 -19.51
N ASN A 100 -14.57 18.20 -18.93
CA ASN A 100 -15.98 18.44 -18.63
C ASN A 100 -16.10 19.03 -17.23
N SER A 101 -16.19 20.36 -17.16
CA SER A 101 -16.50 21.10 -15.94
C SER A 101 -18.01 21.08 -15.66
N ASN A 102 -18.41 20.52 -14.53
CA ASN A 102 -19.68 20.92 -13.90
C ASN A 102 -19.34 22.07 -12.95
N HIS A 103 -19.86 23.26 -13.23
CA HIS A 103 -19.49 24.52 -12.57
C HIS A 103 -20.27 24.83 -11.29
N ASP A 104 -21.18 23.96 -10.85
CA ASP A 104 -22.03 24.27 -9.70
C ASP A 104 -21.44 23.72 -8.40
N ILE A 105 -20.47 24.43 -7.84
CA ILE A 105 -19.97 24.18 -6.49
C ILE A 105 -20.34 25.36 -5.62
N ALA A 106 -21.35 25.17 -4.77
CA ALA A 106 -21.70 26.10 -3.71
C ALA A 106 -20.60 26.04 -2.63
N TRP A 107 -19.69 27.00 -2.66
CA TRP A 107 -18.67 27.21 -1.63
C TRP A 107 -18.70 28.65 -1.17
N ASP A 108 -18.96 28.84 0.11
CA ASP A 108 -19.08 30.13 0.80
C ASP A 108 -17.86 30.46 1.68
N GLY A 109 -16.86 29.58 1.71
CA GLY A 109 -15.65 29.75 2.50
C GLY A 109 -14.69 30.81 1.94
N PRO A 110 -13.70 31.24 2.73
CA PRO A 110 -12.92 32.45 2.49
C PRO A 110 -11.97 32.36 1.29
N VAL A 111 -11.53 31.16 0.92
CA VAL A 111 -10.56 30.92 -0.17
C VAL A 111 -10.97 29.74 -1.02
N ARG A 112 -10.42 29.63 -2.24
CA ARG A 112 -10.60 28.50 -3.16
C ARG A 112 -9.32 27.67 -3.28
N PRO A 113 -9.35 26.51 -3.96
CA PRO A 113 -8.14 25.76 -4.24
C PRO A 113 -7.13 26.54 -5.09
N TYR A 114 -5.84 26.32 -4.83
CA TYR A 114 -4.71 26.93 -5.51
C TYR A 114 -3.73 25.87 -6.02
N LEU A 115 -3.17 26.10 -7.21
CA LEU A 115 -1.95 25.45 -7.67
C LEU A 115 -0.76 26.28 -7.23
N ILE A 116 0.16 25.67 -6.49
CA ILE A 116 1.29 26.36 -5.87
C ILE A 116 2.59 25.74 -6.40
N PRO A 117 3.17 26.31 -7.47
CA PRO A 117 4.54 26.04 -7.86
C PRO A 117 5.49 26.23 -6.67
N CYS A 118 6.26 25.21 -6.32
CA CYS A 118 7.15 25.24 -5.18
C CYS A 118 8.56 24.76 -5.53
N ARG A 119 9.50 25.06 -4.63
CA ARG A 119 10.82 24.43 -4.60
C ARG A 119 11.07 23.84 -3.22
N THR A 120 11.60 22.63 -3.24
CA THR A 120 12.01 21.93 -2.03
C THR A 120 13.53 21.89 -1.98
N THR A 121 14.10 22.32 -0.85
CA THR A 121 15.55 22.26 -0.59
C THR A 121 15.82 21.31 0.55
N HIS A 122 16.88 20.54 0.41
CA HIS A 122 17.35 19.59 1.40
C HIS A 122 18.81 19.91 1.68
N SER A 123 19.17 20.17 2.94
CA SER A 123 20.53 20.49 3.35
C SER A 123 20.93 19.68 4.56
N ARG A 124 21.86 18.76 4.37
CA ARG A 124 22.49 17.97 5.44
C ARG A 124 23.80 18.63 5.86
N ARG A 125 23.98 18.84 7.17
CA ARG A 125 25.21 19.40 7.75
C ARG A 125 26.13 18.33 8.34
N VAL A 126 25.56 17.30 8.98
CA VAL A 126 26.29 16.23 9.72
C VAL A 126 25.69 14.85 9.37
N PRO A 127 26.48 13.77 9.29
CA PRO A 127 27.95 13.69 9.41
C PRO A 127 28.70 14.10 8.13
N LYS A 128 28.05 14.07 6.97
CA LYS A 128 28.61 14.51 5.69
C LYS A 128 27.70 15.58 5.08
N LYS A 129 28.31 16.68 4.63
CA LYS A 129 27.59 17.78 3.99
C LYS A 129 27.07 17.34 2.63
N HIS A 130 25.79 17.59 2.38
CA HIS A 130 25.14 17.35 1.09
C HIS A 130 23.89 18.21 1.00
N SER A 131 23.73 18.94 -0.11
CA SER A 131 22.56 19.78 -0.34
C SER A 131 22.08 19.62 -1.78
N PHE A 132 20.76 19.68 -1.96
CA PHE A 132 20.13 19.66 -3.28
C PHE A 132 18.78 20.35 -3.22
N SER A 133 18.28 20.76 -4.38
CA SER A 133 16.96 21.37 -4.54
C SER A 133 16.28 20.89 -5.81
N TYR A 134 14.97 20.86 -5.80
CA TYR A 134 14.18 20.47 -6.98
C TYR A 134 12.80 21.10 -6.94
N SER A 135 12.21 21.29 -8.12
CA SER A 135 10.83 21.78 -8.27
C SER A 135 9.85 20.77 -7.70
N TYR A 136 8.80 21.29 -7.06
CA TYR A 136 7.76 20.52 -6.40
C TYR A 136 6.41 21.21 -6.66
N LEU A 137 5.35 20.44 -6.86
CA LEU A 137 4.01 21.00 -7.06
C LEU A 137 3.14 20.67 -5.86
N VAL A 138 2.49 21.69 -5.32
CA VAL A 138 1.58 21.58 -4.18
C VAL A 138 0.22 22.12 -4.60
N VAL A 139 -0.85 21.45 -4.17
CA VAL A 139 -2.20 22.00 -4.19
C VAL A 139 -2.52 22.49 -2.79
N GLY A 140 -2.94 23.74 -2.69
CA GLY A 140 -3.54 24.32 -1.51
C GLY A 140 -5.06 24.25 -1.62
N THR A 141 -5.77 23.72 -0.64
CA THR A 141 -7.24 23.70 -0.65
C THR A 141 -7.81 24.03 0.72
N PRO A 142 -8.87 24.84 0.82
CA PRO A 142 -9.63 24.90 2.06
C PRO A 142 -10.21 23.52 2.39
N VAL A 143 -10.20 23.18 3.67
CA VAL A 143 -10.75 21.93 4.18
C VAL A 143 -12.26 22.05 4.26
N GLY A 144 -12.97 21.10 3.67
CA GLY A 144 -14.43 21.13 3.54
C GLY A 144 -14.91 21.48 2.13
N TYR A 145 -14.03 22.01 1.28
CA TYR A 145 -14.33 22.18 -0.13
C TYR A 145 -14.37 20.82 -0.83
N SER A 146 -15.39 20.63 -1.67
CA SER A 146 -15.58 19.43 -2.49
C SER A 146 -16.03 19.85 -3.89
N GLY A 147 -15.23 19.54 -4.90
CA GLY A 147 -15.57 19.85 -6.27
C GLY A 147 -14.38 19.81 -7.23
N ASN A 148 -14.61 20.29 -8.44
CA ASN A 148 -13.62 20.33 -9.51
C ASN A 148 -13.53 21.74 -10.10
N GLU A 149 -12.38 22.38 -9.95
CA GLU A 149 -12.08 23.69 -10.52
C GLU A 149 -11.54 23.52 -11.94
N ASN A 150 -12.39 23.85 -12.92
CA ASN A 150 -12.04 23.97 -14.35
C ASN A 150 -11.40 22.70 -14.95
N GLY A 151 -11.69 21.52 -14.38
CA GLY A 151 -11.10 20.26 -14.81
C GLY A 151 -9.62 20.09 -14.45
N VAL A 152 -9.01 21.10 -13.80
CA VAL A 152 -7.59 21.11 -13.46
C VAL A 152 -7.34 20.52 -12.09
N VAL A 153 -8.09 20.99 -11.08
CA VAL A 153 -7.94 20.54 -9.69
C VAL A 153 -9.26 19.97 -9.20
N SER A 154 -9.26 18.70 -8.81
CA SER A 154 -10.38 18.10 -8.07
C SER A 154 -10.03 17.89 -6.61
N VAL A 155 -10.98 18.16 -5.73
CA VAL A 155 -10.86 17.96 -4.28
C VAL A 155 -12.09 17.22 -3.80
N ASP A 156 -11.91 16.12 -3.08
CA ASP A 156 -12.99 15.36 -2.41
C ASP A 156 -14.20 15.00 -3.28
N VAL A 157 -13.99 14.80 -4.59
CA VAL A 157 -15.07 14.42 -5.51
C VAL A 157 -15.58 13.00 -5.17
N ARG A 158 -16.66 12.94 -4.38
CA ARG A 158 -17.22 11.70 -3.81
C ARG A 158 -17.70 10.71 -4.88
N LYS A 159 -17.46 9.43 -4.60
CA LYS A 159 -18.17 8.31 -5.25
C LYS A 159 -19.60 8.29 -4.71
N GLN A 160 -20.59 8.61 -5.55
CA GLN A 160 -21.99 8.45 -5.13
C GLN A 160 -22.30 6.96 -5.05
N ALA A 161 -22.69 6.48 -3.87
CA ALA A 161 -23.27 5.16 -3.70
C ALA A 161 -24.55 5.06 -4.56
N GLY A 162 -24.63 4.04 -5.43
CA GLY A 162 -25.80 3.77 -6.27
C GLY A 162 -25.69 4.15 -7.74
N SER A 163 -24.61 4.82 -8.18
CA SER A 163 -24.36 5.02 -9.60
C SER A 163 -23.89 3.71 -10.26
N ARG A 164 -24.64 3.22 -11.26
CA ARG A 164 -24.24 2.11 -12.15
C ARG A 164 -23.09 2.48 -13.11
N GLN A 165 -22.49 3.66 -13.00
CA GLN A 165 -21.33 4.01 -13.80
C GLN A 165 -20.09 3.27 -13.28
N PRO A 166 -19.30 2.65 -14.17
CA PRO A 166 -18.04 2.03 -13.77
C PRO A 166 -17.14 3.08 -13.09
N ALA A 167 -16.36 2.66 -12.08
CA ALA A 167 -15.51 3.51 -11.25
C ALA A 167 -14.48 4.39 -12.02
N ALA A 168 -14.37 4.21 -13.34
CA ALA A 168 -13.57 4.97 -14.27
C ALA A 168 -14.25 6.27 -14.81
N GLN A 169 -15.49 6.59 -14.43
CA GLN A 169 -16.30 7.63 -15.11
C GLN A 169 -16.88 8.73 -14.21
N LYS A 170 -16.13 9.26 -13.23
CA LYS A 170 -16.33 10.66 -12.79
C LYS A 170 -15.11 11.49 -13.15
N PRO A 171 -15.28 12.71 -13.67
CA PRO A 171 -14.18 13.57 -14.08
C PRO A 171 -13.39 14.04 -12.88
N ARG A 172 -12.35 13.28 -12.52
CA ARG A 172 -11.25 13.81 -11.72
C ARG A 172 -10.56 14.88 -12.54
N GLY A 173 -10.11 15.93 -11.87
CA GLY A 173 -9.23 16.89 -12.50
C GLY A 173 -7.87 16.26 -12.77
N TRP A 174 -7.04 16.95 -13.52
CA TRP A 174 -5.65 16.55 -13.75
C TRP A 174 -4.88 16.31 -12.44
N PHE A 175 -5.12 17.18 -11.47
CA PHE A 175 -4.57 17.14 -10.12
C PHE A 175 -5.69 16.84 -9.13
N ASP A 176 -5.62 15.71 -8.47
CA ASP A 176 -6.67 15.21 -7.59
C ASP A 176 -6.17 15.18 -6.14
N VAL A 177 -6.96 15.74 -5.22
CA VAL A 177 -6.73 15.70 -3.77
C VAL A 177 -7.91 14.97 -3.13
N GLY A 178 -7.70 13.71 -2.79
CA GLY A 178 -8.71 12.89 -2.14
C GLY A 178 -8.49 12.79 -0.64
N ALA A 179 -9.57 12.84 0.14
CA ALA A 179 -9.55 12.53 1.56
C ALA A 179 -8.85 11.20 1.85
N GLU A 180 -8.99 10.17 1.00
CA GLU A 180 -8.34 8.86 1.18
C GLU A 180 -6.82 8.93 1.38
N ASP A 181 -6.18 9.96 0.84
CA ASP A 181 -4.71 10.11 0.83
C ASP A 181 -4.18 10.84 2.07
N CYS A 182 -5.03 11.33 2.98
CA CYS A 182 -4.60 12.17 4.11
C CYS A 182 -5.07 11.63 5.48
N LEU A 183 -4.32 11.97 6.54
CA LEU A 183 -4.58 11.63 7.95
C LEU A 183 -4.79 10.13 8.17
N GLN A 184 -5.92 9.69 8.73
CA GLN A 184 -6.21 8.27 8.89
C GLN A 184 -6.41 7.59 7.53
N LYS A 185 -5.75 6.46 7.29
CA LYS A 185 -5.93 5.68 6.05
C LYS A 185 -7.37 5.15 5.98
N GLY A 186 -7.97 5.18 4.78
CA GLY A 186 -9.36 4.75 4.57
C GLY A 186 -10.37 5.86 4.80
N HIS A 187 -11.64 5.53 5.09
CA HIS A 187 -12.70 6.49 5.42
C HIS A 187 -12.79 7.73 4.51
N GLY A 188 -12.55 7.58 3.19
CA GLY A 188 -12.65 8.71 2.25
C GLY A 188 -14.04 9.34 2.19
N GLU A 189 -15.08 8.57 2.56
CA GLU A 189 -16.48 9.01 2.52
C GLU A 189 -16.79 10.19 3.45
N VAL A 190 -16.04 10.34 4.57
CA VAL A 190 -16.24 11.47 5.49
C VAL A 190 -15.67 12.79 4.97
N GLY A 191 -14.84 12.76 3.92
CA GLY A 191 -14.14 13.93 3.38
C GLY A 191 -13.00 14.44 4.28
N LEU A 192 -12.27 15.45 3.80
CA LEU A 192 -11.12 16.05 4.46
C LEU A 192 -11.49 16.67 5.83
N ARG A 193 -12.64 17.35 5.92
CA ARG A 193 -13.11 17.95 7.18
C ARG A 193 -13.42 16.88 8.23
N GLY A 194 -14.17 15.84 7.87
CA GLY A 194 -14.49 14.75 8.80
C GLY A 194 -13.23 14.04 9.31
N LYS A 195 -12.26 13.78 8.42
CA LYS A 195 -10.98 13.19 8.82
C LYS A 195 -10.18 14.07 9.79
N LEU A 196 -10.18 15.37 9.55
CA LEU A 196 -9.51 16.31 10.44
C LEU A 196 -10.19 16.33 11.81
N ASP A 197 -11.52 16.32 11.86
CA ASP A 197 -12.29 16.29 13.11
C ASP A 197 -12.02 15.02 13.90
N ASP A 198 -12.04 13.86 13.23
CA ASP A 198 -11.74 12.57 13.85
C ASP A 198 -10.31 12.52 14.39
N TYR A 199 -9.35 13.10 13.65
CA TYR A 199 -7.99 13.23 14.12
C TYR A 199 -7.87 14.14 15.35
N LEU A 200 -8.48 15.34 15.34
CA LEU A 200 -8.45 16.26 16.47
C LEU A 200 -9.09 15.66 17.72
N LYS A 201 -10.25 15.01 17.58
CA LYS A 201 -10.90 14.25 18.68
C LYS A 201 -9.99 13.16 19.22
N SER A 202 -9.25 12.46 18.35
CA SER A 202 -8.27 11.45 18.78
C SER A 202 -7.08 12.03 19.55
N GLN A 203 -6.82 13.33 19.42
CA GLN A 203 -5.80 14.06 20.17
C GLN A 203 -6.39 14.81 21.38
N HIS A 204 -7.65 14.57 21.73
CA HIS A 204 -8.37 15.26 22.80
C HIS A 204 -8.49 16.78 22.59
N VAL A 205 -8.59 17.20 21.34
CA VAL A 205 -8.78 18.60 20.93
C VAL A 205 -10.17 18.75 20.31
N ASP A 206 -10.89 19.80 20.69
CA ASP A 206 -12.21 20.07 20.12
C ASP A 206 -12.07 20.63 18.69
N PRO A 207 -12.65 19.98 17.67
CA PRO A 207 -12.65 20.53 16.32
C PRO A 207 -13.33 21.90 16.21
N SER A 208 -14.23 22.26 17.13
CA SER A 208 -14.94 23.55 17.14
C SER A 208 -13.99 24.74 17.34
N ASP A 209 -12.82 24.51 17.95
CA ASP A 209 -11.75 25.51 18.08
C ASP A 209 -11.11 25.88 16.73
N TYR A 210 -11.32 25.05 15.70
CA TYR A 210 -10.71 25.19 14.37
C TYR A 210 -11.74 25.06 13.24
N PRO A 211 -12.71 26.00 13.15
CA PRO A 211 -13.77 25.95 12.15
C PRO A 211 -13.24 26.12 10.72
N HIS A 212 -12.08 26.77 10.58
CA HIS A 212 -11.42 26.97 9.30
C HIS A 212 -10.09 26.22 9.25
N ALA A 213 -9.84 25.55 8.14
CA ALA A 213 -8.57 24.89 7.90
C ALA A 213 -8.17 24.94 6.42
N PHE A 214 -6.87 24.93 6.16
CA PHE A 214 -6.30 24.96 4.82
C PHE A 214 -5.24 23.86 4.69
N LEU A 215 -5.38 23.01 3.67
CA LEU A 215 -4.49 21.90 3.40
C LEU A 215 -3.54 22.25 2.27
N THR A 216 -2.24 22.11 2.48
CA THR A 216 -1.24 22.09 1.41
C THR A 216 -0.66 20.68 1.28
N THR A 217 -0.84 20.06 0.11
CA THR A 217 -0.48 18.66 -0.13
C THR A 217 -0.02 18.43 -1.57
N ALA A 218 0.73 17.36 -1.81
CA ALA A 218 1.05 16.93 -3.17
C ALA A 218 -0.19 16.28 -3.81
N PRO A 219 -0.65 16.76 -4.98
CA PRO A 219 -1.79 16.16 -5.65
C PRO A 219 -1.43 14.82 -6.29
N ARG A 220 -2.44 13.99 -6.49
CA ARG A 220 -2.38 12.83 -7.38
C ARG A 220 -2.45 13.32 -8.82
N PHE A 221 -1.61 12.76 -9.69
CA PHE A 221 -1.61 13.06 -11.12
C PHE A 221 -1.79 11.78 -11.92
N LEU A 222 -2.86 11.69 -12.72
CA LEU A 222 -3.23 10.50 -13.49
C LEU A 222 -3.20 9.19 -12.67
N GLY A 223 -3.69 9.24 -11.42
CA GLY A 223 -3.70 8.08 -10.53
C GLY A 223 -2.41 7.84 -9.74
N TYR A 224 -1.29 8.43 -10.15
CA TYR A 224 -0.03 8.34 -9.42
C TYR A 224 0.03 9.33 -8.27
N HIS A 225 0.42 8.86 -7.09
CA HIS A 225 0.55 9.69 -5.90
C HIS A 225 1.83 9.36 -5.14
N PHE A 226 2.62 10.40 -4.86
CA PHE A 226 3.78 10.31 -3.98
C PHE A 226 3.86 11.60 -3.15
N ASN A 227 3.51 11.49 -1.87
CA ASN A 227 3.42 12.64 -0.98
C ASN A 227 4.21 12.39 0.32
N PRO A 228 5.38 13.02 0.52
CA PRO A 228 6.17 12.84 1.73
C PRO A 228 5.58 13.58 2.95
N VAL A 229 4.84 14.69 2.74
CA VAL A 229 4.25 15.46 3.85
C VAL A 229 3.11 16.36 3.37
N SER A 230 2.02 16.38 4.13
CA SER A 230 0.95 17.40 4.02
C SER A 230 0.95 18.31 5.25
N PHE A 231 0.62 19.58 5.06
CA PHE A 231 0.44 20.54 6.13
C PHE A 231 -1.00 21.02 6.18
N TRP A 232 -1.63 20.89 7.34
CA TRP A 232 -2.97 21.40 7.61
C TRP A 232 -2.85 22.60 8.54
N TYR A 233 -3.12 23.78 8.02
CA TYR A 233 -3.14 25.03 8.77
C TYR A 233 -4.53 25.18 9.39
N LEU A 234 -4.59 25.24 10.71
CA LEU A 234 -5.83 25.32 11.47
C LEU A 234 -5.99 26.72 12.05
N TYR A 235 -7.14 27.33 11.78
CA TYR A 235 -7.42 28.70 12.17
C TYR A 235 -8.55 28.74 13.19
N SER A 236 -8.40 29.59 14.20
CA SER A 236 -9.45 29.89 15.19
C SER A 236 -10.72 30.46 14.50
N PRO A 237 -11.85 30.58 15.21
CA PRO A 237 -13.02 31.33 14.73
C PRO A 237 -12.70 32.75 14.26
N ASN A 238 -11.69 33.40 14.87
CA ASN A 238 -11.22 34.73 14.50
C ASN A 238 -10.26 34.74 13.29
N LYS A 239 -10.16 33.64 12.54
CA LYS A 239 -9.28 33.47 11.35
C LYS A 239 -7.79 33.76 11.62
N VAL A 240 -7.33 33.44 12.82
CA VAL A 240 -5.91 33.47 13.21
C VAL A 240 -5.34 32.06 13.16
N LEU A 241 -4.17 31.88 12.54
CA LEU A 241 -3.47 30.59 12.54
C LEU A 241 -3.12 30.18 13.98
N SER A 242 -3.69 29.06 14.42
CA SER A 242 -3.63 28.61 15.82
C SER A 242 -3.04 27.22 16.00
N ALA A 243 -3.04 26.38 14.96
CA ALA A 243 -2.38 25.08 14.99
C ALA A 243 -1.96 24.62 13.59
N ILE A 244 -1.03 23.68 13.52
CA ILE A 244 -0.64 22.99 12.28
C ILE A 244 -0.62 21.49 12.53
N VAL A 245 -1.28 20.72 11.65
CA VAL A 245 -1.11 19.26 11.59
C VAL A 245 -0.13 18.92 10.47
N LEU A 246 0.92 18.18 10.80
CA LEU A 246 1.88 17.63 9.84
C LEU A 246 1.56 16.16 9.62
N ASP A 247 1.13 15.83 8.42
CA ASP A 247 0.86 14.45 8.04
C ASP A 247 2.03 13.89 7.23
N VAL A 248 2.94 13.18 7.89
CA VAL A 248 4.23 12.75 7.32
C VAL A 248 4.14 11.30 6.85
N ASN A 249 4.52 11.05 5.60
CA ASN A 249 4.60 9.71 5.03
C ASN A 249 6.05 9.31 4.76
N ASN A 250 6.34 8.01 4.77
CA ASN A 250 7.63 7.48 4.33
C ASN A 250 7.50 6.56 3.11
N THR A 251 8.64 6.12 2.57
CA THR A 251 8.69 5.21 1.42
C THR A 251 8.35 3.76 1.75
N PHE A 252 8.03 3.46 3.02
CA PHE A 252 7.57 2.14 3.48
C PHE A 252 6.04 2.09 3.62
N ASP A 253 5.34 3.09 3.07
CA ASP A 253 3.89 3.24 3.18
C ASP A 253 3.42 3.36 4.65
N GLU A 254 4.25 3.92 5.52
CA GLU A 254 3.83 4.28 6.88
C GLU A 254 3.51 5.76 6.97
N ARG A 255 2.71 6.12 7.97
CA ARG A 255 2.28 7.49 8.22
C ARG A 255 2.36 7.86 9.69
N ARG A 256 2.87 9.06 9.98
CA ARG A 256 2.87 9.65 11.32
C ARG A 256 2.37 11.08 11.23
N THR A 257 1.31 11.35 11.98
CA THR A 257 0.67 12.66 12.02
C THR A 257 1.03 13.38 13.31
N TYR A 258 1.49 14.63 13.24
CA TYR A 258 1.85 15.46 14.39
C TYR A 258 0.92 16.67 14.47
N LEU A 259 0.26 16.86 15.61
CA LEU A 259 -0.46 18.09 15.94
C LEU A 259 0.48 19.05 16.65
N VAL A 260 0.54 20.28 16.17
CA VAL A 260 1.35 21.34 16.75
C VAL A 260 0.44 22.52 17.06
N LEU A 261 0.39 22.93 18.33
CA LEU A 261 -0.38 24.09 18.77
C LEU A 261 0.50 25.34 18.78
N ARG A 262 -0.07 26.48 18.44
CA ARG A 262 0.63 27.76 18.49
C ARG A 262 0.82 28.17 19.94
N ASP A 263 2.05 28.53 20.28
CA ASP A 263 2.35 29.20 21.54
C ASP A 263 2.12 30.70 21.36
N PHE A 264 1.00 31.20 21.90
CA PHE A 264 0.65 32.62 21.85
C PHE A 264 1.55 33.49 22.75
N ALA A 265 2.21 32.92 23.77
CA ALA A 265 3.10 33.67 24.65
C ALA A 265 4.42 34.06 23.94
N GLN A 266 4.97 33.17 23.10
CA GLN A 266 6.16 33.47 22.30
C GLN A 266 5.91 34.42 21.12
N GLY A 267 4.64 34.66 20.75
CA GLY A 267 4.27 35.50 19.60
C GLY A 267 4.27 37.01 19.88
N ALA A 268 4.18 37.41 21.15
CA ALA A 268 4.14 38.82 21.55
C ALA A 268 5.47 39.56 21.29
N ASP A 269 6.61 38.86 21.41
CA ASP A 269 7.95 39.44 21.24
C ASP A 269 8.33 39.71 19.78
N MET A 270 7.64 39.08 18.81
CA MET A 270 7.92 39.22 17.37
C MET A 270 6.99 40.21 16.67
N ALA A 271 5.87 40.59 17.30
CA ALA A 271 4.93 41.58 16.76
C ALA A 271 5.45 43.03 16.90
N SER A 272 6.43 43.26 17.79
CA SER A 272 7.00 44.59 18.05
C SER A 272 8.12 45.00 17.08
N SER A 273 8.51 44.15 16.12
CA SER A 273 9.73 44.36 15.31
C SER A 273 9.56 44.23 13.78
N SER A 274 8.34 44.15 13.24
CA SER A 274 8.11 44.20 11.78
C SER A 274 7.27 45.41 11.35
N ASN A 275 7.95 46.52 11.02
CA ASN A 275 7.42 47.50 10.09
C ASN A 275 7.42 46.87 8.67
N GLY A 276 6.34 46.17 8.32
CA GLY A 276 6.14 45.58 6.99
C GLY A 276 5.34 44.27 7.03
N ALA A 277 4.54 44.05 5.99
CA ALA A 277 3.58 42.96 5.75
C ALA A 277 4.19 41.53 5.69
N ALA A 278 5.00 41.14 6.67
CA ALA A 278 5.52 39.79 6.79
C ALA A 278 4.43 38.86 7.35
N PRO A 279 4.19 37.68 6.74
CA PRO A 279 3.19 36.73 7.23
C PRO A 279 3.56 36.24 8.63
N SER A 280 2.56 36.14 9.51
CA SER A 280 2.69 35.58 10.85
C SER A 280 3.36 34.19 10.78
N ARG A 281 4.38 33.94 11.59
CA ARG A 281 5.12 32.67 11.60
C ARG A 281 4.84 31.87 12.87
N MET A 282 4.70 30.56 12.71
CA MET A 282 4.56 29.60 13.78
C MET A 282 5.84 28.77 13.92
N LYS A 283 6.32 28.65 15.16
CA LYS A 283 7.49 27.87 15.51
C LYS A 283 7.12 26.80 16.53
N ALA A 284 7.64 25.60 16.34
CA ALA A 284 7.45 24.51 17.29
C ALA A 284 8.57 23.49 17.25
N SER A 285 8.62 22.61 18.25
CA SER A 285 9.61 21.56 18.35
C SER A 285 9.03 20.32 19.04
N TRP A 286 9.34 19.13 18.55
CA TRP A 286 8.89 17.86 19.13
C TRP A 286 9.89 16.72 18.87
N PRO A 287 9.87 15.65 19.68
CA PRO A 287 10.75 14.50 19.48
C PRO A 287 10.54 13.84 18.12
N LYS A 288 11.63 13.43 17.47
CA LYS A 288 11.54 12.56 16.29
C LYS A 288 11.26 11.14 16.78
N ASP A 289 10.19 10.55 16.28
CA ASP A 289 9.76 9.18 16.57
C ASP A 289 9.46 8.38 15.29
N PHE A 290 9.62 9.00 14.11
CA PHE A 290 9.29 8.40 12.81
C PHE A 290 10.52 8.18 11.93
N HIS A 291 10.54 7.04 11.22
CA HIS A 291 11.64 6.65 10.33
C HIS A 291 11.33 7.04 8.89
N VAL A 292 11.74 8.26 8.51
CA VAL A 292 11.48 8.81 7.16
C VAL A 292 12.65 8.58 6.19
N SER A 293 13.86 8.34 6.71
CA SER A 293 15.07 8.22 5.89
C SER A 293 16.01 7.18 6.44
N PRO A 294 16.57 6.29 5.58
CA PRO A 294 17.57 5.31 5.99
C PRO A 294 18.87 5.95 6.49
N PHE A 295 19.10 7.24 6.25
CA PHE A 295 20.32 7.93 6.69
C PHE A 295 20.16 8.66 8.04
N ASN A 296 19.01 8.50 8.71
CA ASN A 296 18.75 9.10 10.02
C ASN A 296 18.00 8.11 10.93
N SER A 297 18.58 7.84 12.11
CA SER A 297 17.90 7.13 13.20
C SER A 297 16.60 7.82 13.62
N ARG A 298 15.71 7.13 14.36
CA ARG A 298 14.55 7.78 14.99
C ARG A 298 14.92 8.83 16.05
N LYS A 299 16.09 8.77 16.67
CA LYS A 299 16.53 9.77 17.67
C LYS A 299 16.65 11.20 17.14
N GLY A 300 16.38 12.17 18.01
CA GLY A 300 16.55 13.60 17.78
C GLY A 300 15.25 14.37 17.98
N THR A 301 15.23 15.60 17.50
CA THR A 301 14.09 16.52 17.66
C THR A 301 13.85 17.23 16.34
N TYR A 302 12.61 17.28 15.89
CA TYR A 302 12.18 18.14 14.81
C TYR A 302 11.84 19.53 15.35
N SER A 303 12.16 20.55 14.57
CA SER A 303 11.68 21.91 14.77
C SER A 303 11.08 22.43 13.48
N LEU A 304 9.93 23.08 13.60
CA LEU A 304 9.16 23.66 12.51
C LEU A 304 9.25 25.18 12.58
N LEU A 305 9.38 25.80 11.41
CA LEU A 305 9.08 27.20 11.20
C LEU A 305 8.19 27.27 9.96
N ALA A 306 6.92 27.65 10.14
CA ALA A 306 5.94 27.74 9.06
C ALA A 306 5.33 29.14 9.02
N SER A 307 5.27 29.75 7.84
CA SER A 307 4.55 31.01 7.63
C SER A 307 3.07 30.73 7.41
N ASP A 308 2.21 31.64 7.86
CA ASP A 308 0.78 31.61 7.58
C ASP A 308 0.53 31.85 6.07
N PRO A 309 0.01 30.84 5.34
CA PRO A 309 -0.15 30.95 3.90
C PRO A 309 -1.32 31.83 3.48
N LEU A 310 -2.28 32.10 4.36
CA LEU A 310 -3.46 32.92 4.05
C LEU A 310 -3.46 34.27 4.78
N GLY A 311 -2.59 34.43 5.78
CA GLY A 311 -2.48 35.65 6.56
C GLY A 311 -3.68 35.91 7.46
N PRO A 312 -3.67 37.05 8.18
CA PRO A 312 -4.79 37.44 9.02
C PRO A 312 -6.07 37.61 8.19
N GLY A 313 -7.18 37.06 8.67
CA GLY A 313 -8.48 37.19 8.00
C GLY A 313 -8.70 36.24 6.81
N MET A 314 -7.68 35.49 6.39
CA MET A 314 -7.73 34.54 5.27
C MET A 314 -8.22 35.15 3.95
N GLU A 315 -7.80 36.38 3.64
CA GLU A 315 -8.31 37.15 2.49
C GLU A 315 -7.71 36.69 1.14
N GLY A 316 -6.59 35.99 1.17
CA GLY A 316 -5.93 35.49 -0.03
C GLY A 316 -4.64 34.75 0.27
N PHE A 317 -4.06 34.12 -0.73
CA PHE A 317 -2.82 33.38 -0.57
C PHE A 317 -1.60 34.31 -0.59
N LEU A 318 -0.83 34.34 0.50
CA LEU A 318 0.37 35.19 0.67
C LEU A 318 1.66 34.49 0.26
N GLY A 319 1.71 33.16 0.37
CA GLY A 319 2.91 32.39 0.08
C GLY A 319 3.08 31.19 1.00
N LEU A 320 3.67 30.12 0.48
CA LEU A 320 4.03 28.95 1.28
C LEU A 320 5.50 29.06 1.67
N ASP A 321 5.82 28.97 2.95
CA ASP A 321 7.20 28.81 3.42
C ASP A 321 7.24 27.99 4.70
N VAL A 322 7.67 26.75 4.57
CA VAL A 322 7.77 25.78 5.66
C VAL A 322 9.18 25.23 5.73
N THR A 323 9.80 25.38 6.89
CA THR A 323 11.12 24.86 7.20
C THR A 323 11.05 23.85 8.33
N VAL A 324 11.52 22.63 8.08
CA VAL A 324 11.66 21.56 9.06
C VAL A 324 13.14 21.29 9.30
N ASN A 325 13.59 21.45 10.54
CA ASN A 325 14.97 21.20 10.95
C ASN A 325 15.02 20.01 11.92
N LEU A 326 15.84 19.01 11.57
CA LEU A 326 16.18 17.88 12.40
C LEU A 326 17.46 18.16 13.18
N ARG A 327 17.35 18.18 14.51
CA ARG A 327 18.47 18.27 15.45
C ARG A 327 18.85 16.89 15.99
N SER A 328 20.13 16.69 16.26
CA SER A 328 20.62 15.49 16.96
C SER A 328 20.14 15.48 18.41
N SER A 329 20.28 14.34 19.09
CA SER A 329 20.08 14.24 20.53
C SER A 329 21.05 15.13 21.33
N ALA A 330 22.19 15.51 20.74
CA ALA A 330 23.14 16.47 21.30
C ALA A 330 22.82 17.93 20.90
N GLY A 331 21.67 18.21 20.28
CA GLY A 331 21.23 19.56 19.91
C GLY A 331 21.79 20.11 18.59
N HIS A 332 22.76 19.44 17.95
CA HIS A 332 23.36 19.93 16.70
C HIS A 332 22.42 19.77 15.49
N PRO A 333 22.33 20.77 14.59
CA PRO A 333 21.51 20.68 13.38
C PRO A 333 22.09 19.63 12.43
N LYS A 334 21.31 18.57 12.13
CA LYS A 334 21.71 17.49 11.23
C LYS A 334 21.24 17.74 9.81
N PHE A 335 19.97 18.09 9.67
CA PHE A 335 19.30 18.13 8.38
C PHE A 335 18.20 19.19 8.37
N LEU A 336 18.12 19.95 7.29
CA LEU A 336 17.16 21.02 7.06
C LEU A 336 16.41 20.73 5.76
N ALA A 337 15.08 20.69 5.83
CA ALA A 337 14.21 20.68 4.67
C ALA A 337 13.42 21.98 4.63
N ARG A 338 13.33 22.62 3.47
CA ARG A 338 12.47 23.79 3.27
C ARG A 338 11.63 23.60 2.02
N LEU A 339 10.32 23.82 2.14
CA LEU A 339 9.35 23.88 1.06
C LEU A 339 8.85 25.31 0.98
N PHE A 340 9.02 25.96 -0.16
CA PHE A 340 8.53 27.33 -0.35
C PHE A 340 7.96 27.52 -1.76
N SER A 341 7.00 28.45 -1.89
CA SER A 341 6.38 28.80 -3.17
C SER A 341 7.33 29.59 -4.06
N GLU A 342 7.38 29.24 -5.34
CA GLU A 342 8.11 29.97 -6.38
C GLU A 342 7.14 30.77 -7.24
N GLY A 343 7.05 32.07 -6.97
CA GLY A 343 6.10 32.95 -7.65
C GLY A 343 4.71 32.93 -7.03
N GLU A 344 3.74 33.45 -7.77
CA GLU A 344 2.35 33.58 -7.33
C GLU A 344 1.61 32.25 -7.42
N ALA A 345 0.70 32.01 -6.48
CA ALA A 345 -0.22 30.88 -6.54
C ALA A 345 -1.25 31.10 -7.65
N ILE A 346 -1.55 30.03 -8.37
CA ILE A 346 -2.44 30.06 -9.53
C ILE A 346 -3.83 29.59 -9.08
N ASP A 347 -4.84 30.41 -9.34
CA ASP A 347 -6.24 30.09 -9.11
C ASP A 347 -6.81 29.33 -10.33
N PRO A 348 -7.09 28.02 -10.22
CA PRO A 348 -7.53 27.21 -11.36
C PRO A 348 -8.88 27.66 -11.94
N SER A 349 -9.73 28.32 -11.13
CA SER A 349 -11.04 28.82 -11.55
C SER A 349 -10.93 29.97 -12.57
N LYS A 350 -9.79 30.67 -12.57
CA LYS A 350 -9.52 31.83 -13.44
C LYS A 350 -8.67 31.47 -14.66
N MET A 351 -8.19 30.23 -14.77
CA MET A 351 -7.30 29.82 -15.85
C MET A 351 -8.06 29.67 -17.17
N SER A 352 -7.54 30.27 -18.24
CA SER A 352 -8.00 29.96 -19.60
C SER A 352 -7.50 28.59 -20.06
N ALA A 353 -8.17 27.99 -21.06
CA ALA A 353 -7.76 26.69 -21.60
C ALA A 353 -6.29 26.68 -22.09
N VAL A 354 -5.80 27.81 -22.64
CA VAL A 354 -4.40 27.97 -23.08
C VAL A 354 -3.44 28.00 -21.89
N GLN A 355 -3.80 28.71 -20.81
CA GLN A 355 -3.00 28.74 -19.58
C GLN A 355 -2.96 27.36 -18.92
N THR A 356 -4.09 26.65 -18.90
CA THR A 356 -4.18 25.26 -18.42
C THR A 356 -3.27 24.34 -19.22
N LEU A 357 -3.34 24.36 -20.55
CA LEU A 357 -2.48 23.54 -21.39
C LEU A 357 -0.99 23.85 -21.17
N ARG A 358 -0.63 25.14 -21.11
CA ARG A 358 0.76 25.57 -20.84
C ARG A 358 1.24 25.10 -19.47
N PHE A 359 0.39 25.19 -18.45
CA PHE A 359 0.71 24.72 -17.12
C PHE A 359 0.92 23.21 -17.10
N LEU A 360 0.01 22.44 -17.70
CA LEU A 360 0.11 20.98 -17.78
C LEU A 360 1.40 20.56 -18.49
N LEU A 361 1.72 21.14 -19.64
CA LEU A 361 2.96 20.86 -20.37
C LEU A 361 4.23 21.17 -19.55
N GLY A 362 4.18 22.17 -18.67
CA GLY A 362 5.29 22.51 -17.78
C GLY A 362 5.42 21.63 -16.54
N TRP A 363 4.31 21.11 -16.00
CA TRP A 363 4.26 20.51 -14.65
C TRP A 363 3.84 19.04 -14.58
N TRP A 364 3.33 18.45 -15.66
CA TRP A 364 2.85 17.05 -15.68
C TRP A 364 3.89 16.02 -15.18
N TRP A 365 5.17 16.27 -15.46
CA TRP A 365 6.27 15.35 -15.18
C TRP A 365 6.81 15.46 -13.74
N VAL A 366 6.52 16.56 -13.04
CA VAL A 366 7.16 16.88 -11.73
C VAL A 366 6.78 15.86 -10.66
N GLY A 367 5.51 15.44 -10.62
CA GLY A 367 5.02 14.39 -9.72
C GLY A 367 5.78 13.08 -9.93
N PHE A 368 5.85 12.60 -11.19
CA PHE A 368 6.57 11.38 -11.55
C PHE A 368 8.08 11.44 -11.30
N ALA A 369 8.70 12.61 -11.47
CA ALA A 369 10.13 12.78 -11.27
C ALA A 369 10.55 12.84 -9.80
N THR A 370 9.62 13.10 -8.87
CA THR A 370 9.95 13.28 -7.45
C THR A 370 10.56 12.02 -6.83
N PHE A 371 9.93 10.85 -7.00
CA PHE A 371 10.45 9.60 -6.44
C PHE A 371 11.81 9.18 -7.05
N PRO A 372 12.00 9.15 -8.39
CA PRO A 372 13.30 8.91 -9.01
C PRO A 372 14.41 9.87 -8.55
N ARG A 373 14.09 11.15 -8.33
CA ARG A 373 15.04 12.12 -7.75
C ARG A 373 15.46 11.72 -6.34
N ILE A 374 14.51 11.33 -5.49
CA ILE A 374 14.80 10.86 -4.13
C ILE A 374 15.70 9.62 -4.15
N VAL A 375 15.40 8.64 -5.02
CA VAL A 375 16.21 7.43 -5.18
C VAL A 375 17.63 7.75 -5.64
N THR A 376 17.77 8.63 -6.64
CA THR A 376 19.09 9.08 -7.12
C THR A 376 19.90 9.76 -6.00
N GLN A 377 19.28 10.63 -5.21
CA GLN A 377 19.95 11.29 -4.09
C GLN A 377 20.31 10.31 -2.98
N ALA A 378 19.45 9.32 -2.69
CA ALA A 378 19.76 8.25 -1.76
C ALA A 378 20.95 7.41 -2.24
N ALA A 379 21.03 7.08 -3.54
CA ALA A 379 22.17 6.38 -4.12
C ALA A 379 23.47 7.19 -3.99
N VAL A 380 23.43 8.50 -4.22
CA VAL A 380 24.59 9.39 -3.99
C VAL A 380 25.03 9.36 -2.53
N LEU A 381 24.09 9.42 -1.58
CA LEU A 381 24.39 9.37 -0.16
C LEU A 381 24.99 8.02 0.27
N PHE A 382 24.51 6.93 -0.31
CA PHE A 382 24.98 5.57 -0.03
C PHE A 382 26.34 5.29 -0.68
N PHE A 383 26.45 5.35 -2.01
CA PHE A 383 27.65 4.93 -2.73
C PHE A 383 28.76 5.98 -2.70
N LYS A 384 28.43 7.26 -2.91
CA LYS A 384 29.45 8.33 -3.03
C LYS A 384 29.83 8.91 -1.67
N ARG A 385 28.85 9.15 -0.80
CA ARG A 385 29.10 9.77 0.52
C ARG A 385 29.30 8.75 1.65
N LYS A 386 29.06 7.46 1.40
CA LYS A 386 29.24 6.36 2.35
C LYS A 386 28.58 6.63 3.71
N LEU A 387 27.37 7.19 3.70
CA LEU A 387 26.62 7.40 4.94
C LEU A 387 26.20 6.05 5.52
N HIS A 388 26.22 5.98 6.85
CA HIS A 388 25.66 4.84 7.57
C HIS A 388 24.15 4.72 7.26
N VAL A 389 23.73 3.49 6.99
CA VAL A 389 22.35 3.12 6.73
C VAL A 389 21.75 2.50 7.97
N TRP A 390 20.71 3.14 8.47
CA TRP A 390 19.84 2.64 9.51
C TRP A 390 18.76 1.79 8.86
N TYR A 391 18.63 0.55 9.33
CA TYR A 391 17.52 -0.30 8.93
C TYR A 391 16.19 0.29 9.43
N ARG A 392 15.12 -0.01 8.68
CA ARG A 392 13.76 0.41 9.01
C ARG A 392 13.29 -0.36 10.25
N PRO A 393 13.00 0.32 11.37
CA PRO A 393 12.40 -0.32 12.54
C PRO A 393 10.89 -0.50 12.35
N GLU A 394 10.27 -1.40 13.11
CA GLU A 394 8.81 -1.53 13.10
C GLU A 394 8.11 -0.23 13.59
N PRO A 395 6.89 0.05 13.08
CA PRO A 395 6.09 1.21 13.48
C PRO A 395 5.89 1.29 15.00
N LEU A 396 5.76 2.51 15.52
CA LEU A 396 5.35 2.73 16.91
C LEU A 396 3.82 2.80 17.00
N LYS A 397 3.27 2.77 18.22
CA LYS A 397 1.81 2.84 18.46
C LYS A 397 1.11 4.03 17.78
N ASP A 398 1.80 5.17 17.70
CA ASP A 398 1.29 6.42 17.13
C ASP A 398 1.55 6.54 15.61
N THR A 399 2.18 5.53 15.02
CA THR A 399 2.46 5.41 13.59
C THR A 399 1.47 4.46 12.95
N GLN A 400 0.83 4.88 11.85
CA GLN A 400 0.02 4.00 11.02
C GLN A 400 0.93 3.14 10.14
N GLY A 401 0.74 1.82 10.19
CA GLY A 401 1.49 0.87 9.38
C GLY A 401 1.15 0.91 7.87
N ARG A 402 1.89 0.10 7.11
CA ARG A 402 1.64 -0.10 5.68
C ARG A 402 0.31 -0.78 5.39
N HIS A 403 -0.16 -0.65 4.16
CA HIS A 403 -1.27 -1.44 3.64
C HIS A 403 -0.94 -2.93 3.69
N ALA A 404 -1.93 -3.72 4.10
CA ALA A 404 -1.87 -5.18 4.06
C ALA A 404 -1.89 -5.65 2.60
N ASP A 405 -1.11 -6.70 2.30
CA ASP A 405 -1.33 -7.43 1.06
C ASP A 405 -2.62 -8.28 1.15
N ALA A 406 -3.02 -8.90 0.04
CA ALA A 406 -4.25 -9.70 0.02
C ALA A 406 -4.22 -10.87 1.02
N LEU A 407 -3.06 -11.49 1.23
CA LEU A 407 -2.93 -12.63 2.13
C LEU A 407 -3.00 -12.18 3.60
N GLU A 408 -2.36 -11.06 3.92
CA GLU A 408 -2.42 -10.43 5.24
C GLU A 408 -3.85 -9.97 5.56
N ALA A 409 -4.59 -9.44 4.58
CA ALA A 409 -5.99 -9.09 4.74
C ALA A 409 -6.88 -10.31 5.00
N ASP A 410 -6.67 -11.42 4.26
CA ASP A 410 -7.38 -12.68 4.49
C ASP A 410 -7.08 -13.25 5.90
N LEU A 411 -5.81 -13.23 6.30
CA LEU A 411 -5.37 -13.71 7.62
C LEU A 411 -5.86 -12.80 8.76
N GLU A 412 -5.94 -11.49 8.54
CA GLU A 412 -6.55 -10.55 9.50
C GLU A 412 -8.00 -10.94 9.80
N GLY A 413 -8.78 -11.22 8.75
CA GLY A 413 -10.20 -11.58 8.90
C GLY A 413 -10.39 -12.87 9.73
N VAL A 414 -9.46 -13.82 9.60
CA VAL A 414 -9.43 -15.04 10.42
C VAL A 414 -8.97 -14.75 11.84
N PHE A 415 -7.87 -14.01 12.01
CA PHE A 415 -7.31 -13.65 13.30
C PHE A 415 -8.31 -12.87 14.16
N ARG A 416 -9.03 -11.91 13.58
CA ARG A 416 -10.10 -11.14 14.23
C ARG A 416 -11.17 -12.05 14.82
N LYS A 417 -11.68 -12.99 14.02
CA LYS A 417 -12.69 -13.98 14.46
C LYS A 417 -12.13 -14.89 15.55
N TYR A 418 -10.87 -15.30 15.42
CA TYR A 418 -10.16 -16.12 16.40
C TYR A 418 -9.99 -15.38 17.75
N LEU A 419 -9.53 -14.13 17.72
CA LEU A 419 -9.38 -13.29 18.91
C LEU A 419 -10.73 -13.08 19.61
N ARG A 420 -11.79 -12.78 18.85
CA ARG A 420 -13.16 -12.69 19.39
C ARG A 420 -13.57 -13.98 20.08
N HIS A 421 -13.27 -15.13 19.50
CA HIS A 421 -13.57 -16.44 20.09
C HIS A 421 -12.84 -16.66 21.42
N LEU A 422 -11.56 -16.30 21.50
CA LEU A 422 -10.76 -16.39 22.73
C LEU A 422 -11.32 -15.49 23.83
N VAL A 423 -11.60 -14.22 23.52
CA VAL A 423 -12.12 -13.25 24.50
C VAL A 423 -13.49 -13.68 25.02
N LEU A 424 -14.40 -14.14 24.16
CA LEU A 424 -15.73 -14.62 24.57
C LEU A 424 -15.67 -15.78 25.57
N ARG A 425 -14.66 -16.64 25.45
CA ARG A 425 -14.44 -17.83 26.30
C ARG A 425 -13.54 -17.56 27.50
N CYS A 426 -13.03 -16.35 27.66
CA CYS A 426 -12.22 -16.00 28.81
C CYS A 426 -13.07 -16.14 30.09
N PRO A 427 -12.61 -16.90 31.10
CA PRO A 427 -13.38 -17.11 32.34
C PRO A 427 -13.43 -15.86 33.22
N LYS A 428 -12.52 -14.91 33.02
CA LYS A 428 -12.47 -13.63 33.77
C LYS A 428 -13.30 -12.55 33.07
N PRO A 429 -13.91 -11.62 33.81
CA PRO A 429 -14.60 -10.46 33.23
C PRO A 429 -13.58 -9.53 32.56
N LEU A 430 -13.59 -9.51 31.22
CA LEU A 430 -12.59 -8.84 30.40
C LEU A 430 -13.25 -8.17 29.18
N SER A 431 -12.76 -6.98 28.82
CA SER A 431 -13.11 -6.28 27.59
C SER A 431 -11.84 -5.91 26.82
N VAL A 432 -11.77 -6.34 25.56
CA VAL A 432 -10.60 -6.15 24.69
C VAL A 432 -10.97 -5.25 23.52
N ARG A 433 -10.32 -4.09 23.43
CA ARG A 433 -10.37 -3.21 22.25
C ARG A 433 -9.30 -3.67 21.25
N TYR A 434 -9.73 -4.17 20.11
CA TYR A 434 -8.85 -4.63 19.03
C TYR A 434 -8.74 -3.60 17.92
N VAL A 435 -7.51 -3.15 17.64
CA VAL A 435 -7.20 -2.18 16.59
C VAL A 435 -6.39 -2.88 15.48
N PRO A 436 -6.99 -3.12 14.30
CA PRO A 436 -6.32 -3.78 13.19
C PRO A 436 -5.31 -2.84 12.50
N SER A 437 -4.33 -3.41 11.79
CA SER A 437 -3.40 -2.67 10.93
C SER A 437 -3.54 -3.08 9.46
N GLY A 438 -3.37 -2.10 8.56
CA GLY A 438 -3.15 -2.32 7.13
C GLY A 438 -4.39 -2.53 6.27
N VAL A 439 -5.58 -2.71 6.86
CA VAL A 439 -6.85 -2.85 6.12
C VAL A 439 -7.76 -1.65 6.41
N PRO A 440 -7.79 -0.62 5.55
CA PRO A 440 -8.43 0.66 5.87
C PRO A 440 -9.96 0.65 5.98
N SER A 441 -10.62 -0.40 5.49
CA SER A 441 -12.08 -0.56 5.57
C SER A 441 -12.55 -1.09 6.92
N LEU A 442 -11.63 -1.57 7.76
CA LEU A 442 -11.98 -2.27 8.98
C LEU A 442 -11.94 -1.35 10.20
N ALA A 443 -13.07 -1.30 10.90
CA ALA A 443 -13.18 -0.56 12.15
C ALA A 443 -12.47 -1.28 13.31
N THR A 444 -12.14 -0.48 14.33
CA THR A 444 -11.79 -0.97 15.66
C THR A 444 -13.00 -1.68 16.27
N GLU A 445 -12.78 -2.84 16.86
CA GLU A 445 -13.84 -3.63 17.51
C GLU A 445 -13.56 -3.78 19.01
N VAL A 446 -14.62 -3.91 19.80
CA VAL A 446 -14.53 -4.21 21.23
C VAL A 446 -15.17 -5.56 21.47
N TYR A 447 -14.41 -6.49 22.04
CA TYR A 447 -14.86 -7.82 22.44
C TYR A 447 -15.03 -7.86 23.95
N THR A 448 -16.13 -8.41 24.41
CA THR A 448 -16.40 -8.54 25.85
C THR A 448 -16.61 -10.01 26.18
N SER A 449 -15.97 -10.49 27.25
CA SER A 449 -16.09 -11.88 27.69
C SER A 449 -17.49 -12.19 28.20
N SER A 450 -17.90 -13.46 28.11
CA SER A 450 -19.21 -13.90 28.62
C SER A 450 -19.32 -13.81 30.14
N ALA A 451 -18.18 -13.81 30.86
CA ALA A 451 -18.13 -13.60 32.31
C ALA A 451 -18.47 -12.16 32.72
N SER A 452 -18.17 -11.16 31.87
CA SER A 452 -18.46 -9.74 32.14
C SER A 452 -19.96 -9.45 32.30
N THR A 453 -20.83 -10.23 31.68
CA THR A 453 -22.29 -10.09 31.84
C THR A 453 -22.74 -10.44 33.25
N LYS A 454 -21.99 -11.27 33.97
CA LYS A 454 -22.31 -11.70 35.34
C LYS A 454 -21.79 -10.72 36.39
N GLU A 455 -20.69 -10.04 36.13
CA GLU A 455 -20.01 -9.14 37.08
C GLU A 455 -19.56 -7.82 36.41
N PRO A 456 -20.48 -6.88 36.13
CA PRO A 456 -20.17 -5.67 35.36
C PRO A 456 -19.21 -4.69 36.07
N GLY A 457 -19.10 -4.75 37.40
CA GLY A 457 -18.23 -3.86 38.19
C GLY A 457 -16.75 -4.27 38.22
N ALA A 458 -16.40 -5.47 37.73
CA ALA A 458 -15.04 -6.03 37.80
C ALA A 458 -14.36 -6.18 36.43
N VAL A 459 -14.92 -5.59 35.36
CA VAL A 459 -14.44 -5.79 33.99
C VAL A 459 -13.09 -5.10 33.79
N GLU A 460 -12.06 -5.89 33.52
CA GLU A 460 -10.76 -5.34 33.12
C GLU A 460 -10.77 -4.97 31.63
N HIS A 461 -10.21 -3.80 31.30
CA HIS A 461 -10.07 -3.34 29.91
C HIS A 461 -8.63 -3.50 29.42
N ALA A 462 -8.46 -4.06 28.22
CA ALA A 462 -7.19 -4.15 27.50
C ALA A 462 -7.35 -3.63 26.06
N GLU A 463 -6.32 -2.99 25.51
CA GLU A 463 -6.21 -2.63 24.10
C GLU A 463 -5.11 -3.45 23.44
N ILE A 464 -5.47 -4.17 22.37
CA ILE A 464 -4.55 -4.92 21.51
C ILE A 464 -4.50 -4.19 20.17
N ARG A 465 -3.34 -3.60 19.86
CA ARG A 465 -3.10 -2.86 18.62
C ARG A 465 -2.03 -3.54 17.80
N ILE A 466 -2.40 -3.94 16.58
CA ILE A 466 -1.43 -4.41 15.60
C ILE A 466 -0.72 -3.18 15.01
N LEU A 467 0.61 -3.20 14.96
CA LEU A 467 1.41 -2.06 14.48
C LEU A 467 1.73 -2.17 12.98
N THR A 468 1.75 -3.39 12.45
CA THR A 468 2.09 -3.69 11.05
C THR A 468 1.33 -4.94 10.59
N PRO A 469 0.82 -4.99 9.35
CA PRO A 469 0.07 -6.15 8.86
C PRO A 469 0.92 -7.44 8.75
N VAL A 470 2.25 -7.30 8.77
CA VAL A 470 3.19 -8.44 8.85
C VAL A 470 2.92 -9.33 10.06
N PHE A 471 2.32 -8.79 11.13
CA PHE A 471 1.91 -9.58 12.28
C PHE A 471 1.02 -10.77 11.88
N TYR A 472 0.06 -10.60 10.97
CA TYR A 472 -0.91 -11.66 10.64
C TYR A 472 -0.25 -12.83 9.92
N SER A 473 0.65 -12.55 8.98
CA SER A 473 1.43 -13.59 8.30
C SER A 473 2.37 -14.28 9.28
N ARG A 474 3.08 -13.53 10.13
CA ARG A 474 3.98 -14.10 11.16
C ARG A 474 3.25 -14.92 12.21
N PHE A 475 2.09 -14.49 12.67
CA PHE A 475 1.29 -15.21 13.67
C PHE A 475 0.96 -16.63 13.19
N ALA A 476 0.68 -16.81 11.89
CA ALA A 476 0.40 -18.12 11.28
C ALA A 476 1.60 -19.08 11.26
N HIS A 477 2.83 -18.58 11.42
CA HIS A 477 4.05 -19.40 11.51
C HIS A 477 4.24 -20.03 12.90
N TYR A 478 3.61 -19.49 13.94
CA TYR A 478 3.76 -20.02 15.29
C TYR A 478 2.86 -21.24 15.51
N ALA A 479 3.40 -22.25 16.19
CA ALA A 479 2.63 -23.42 16.62
C ALA A 479 1.76 -23.11 17.85
N HIS A 480 2.24 -22.22 18.72
CA HIS A 480 1.55 -21.81 19.95
C HIS A 480 1.25 -20.32 19.90
N ASP A 481 -0.02 -19.96 20.08
CA ASP A 481 -0.50 -18.58 20.12
C ASP A 481 0.05 -17.80 21.30
N PHE A 482 0.21 -18.42 22.48
CA PHE A 482 0.91 -17.82 23.62
C PHE A 482 2.32 -17.37 23.20
N GLU A 483 3.11 -18.26 22.61
CA GLU A 483 4.48 -17.93 22.16
C GLU A 483 4.47 -16.83 21.09
N ALA A 484 3.52 -16.90 20.15
CA ALA A 484 3.36 -15.92 19.09
C ALA A 484 3.18 -14.51 19.64
N ILE A 485 2.20 -14.32 20.52
CA ILE A 485 1.86 -13.00 21.08
C ILE A 485 3.02 -12.42 21.87
N PHE A 486 3.66 -13.20 22.73
CA PHE A 486 4.79 -12.70 23.54
C PHE A 486 6.03 -12.43 22.68
N SER A 487 6.34 -13.27 21.68
CA SER A 487 7.45 -13.03 20.76
C SER A 487 7.20 -11.78 19.91
N GLU A 488 6.00 -11.61 19.38
CA GLU A 488 5.63 -10.46 18.55
C GLU A 488 5.53 -9.15 19.35
N LEU A 489 5.16 -9.21 20.63
CA LEU A 489 5.14 -8.06 21.54
C LEU A 489 6.56 -7.63 21.98
N THR A 490 7.40 -8.58 22.41
CA THR A 490 8.66 -8.26 23.11
C THR A 490 9.89 -8.31 22.22
N GLU A 491 9.97 -9.27 21.30
CA GLU A 491 11.15 -9.46 20.45
C GLU A 491 11.01 -8.70 19.14
N ASN A 492 9.87 -8.83 18.46
CA ASN A 492 9.68 -8.36 17.08
C ASN A 492 9.01 -6.97 16.99
N GLY A 493 8.23 -6.57 17.99
CA GLY A 493 7.59 -5.24 18.05
C GLY A 493 6.54 -5.00 16.96
N THR A 494 5.79 -6.03 16.57
CA THR A 494 4.70 -5.92 15.57
C THR A 494 3.33 -5.72 16.22
N LEU A 495 3.26 -5.90 17.54
CA LEU A 495 2.08 -5.78 18.38
C LEU A 495 2.35 -4.82 19.55
N TRP A 496 1.35 -4.01 19.92
CA TRP A 496 1.36 -3.22 21.15
C TRP A 496 0.13 -3.56 22.00
N VAL A 497 0.34 -3.66 23.32
CA VAL A 497 -0.71 -3.94 24.31
C VAL A 497 -0.54 -2.99 25.48
N ASP A 498 -1.64 -2.36 25.91
CA ASP A 498 -1.64 -1.42 27.04
C ASP A 498 -1.35 -2.12 28.39
N LYS A 499 -1.95 -3.29 28.61
CA LYS A 499 -1.83 -4.11 29.83
C LYS A 499 -1.39 -5.55 29.48
N PRO A 500 -0.08 -5.78 29.23
CA PRO A 500 0.44 -7.10 28.86
C PRO A 500 0.16 -8.21 29.88
N LYS A 501 -0.09 -7.87 31.14
CA LYS A 501 -0.39 -8.83 32.22
C LYS A 501 -1.67 -9.64 31.97
N LEU A 502 -2.59 -9.14 31.13
CA LEU A 502 -3.86 -9.78 30.80
C LEU A 502 -3.74 -10.75 29.62
N LEU A 503 -2.62 -10.76 28.90
CA LEU A 503 -2.42 -11.62 27.72
C LEU A 503 -2.47 -13.13 28.04
N PRO A 504 -1.91 -13.63 29.17
CA PRO A 504 -2.06 -15.04 29.54
C PRO A 504 -3.51 -15.48 29.76
N ASP A 505 -4.40 -14.55 30.14
CA ASP A 505 -5.83 -14.84 30.33
C ASP A 505 -6.59 -14.88 29.01
N ILE A 506 -6.13 -14.14 27.99
CA ILE A 506 -6.70 -14.11 26.63
C ILE A 506 -6.16 -15.28 25.80
N PHE A 507 -4.85 -15.50 25.85
CA PHE A 507 -4.13 -16.54 25.13
C PHE A 507 -3.59 -17.55 26.14
N PRO A 508 -4.44 -18.43 26.71
CA PRO A 508 -3.97 -19.41 27.68
C PRO A 508 -2.95 -20.36 27.06
N LYS A 509 -1.97 -20.82 27.86
CA LYS A 509 -1.02 -21.85 27.44
C LYS A 509 -1.73 -23.20 27.34
N MET A 510 -2.44 -23.43 26.24
CA MET A 510 -3.15 -24.67 25.98
C MET A 510 -2.23 -25.73 25.38
N ALA A 511 -2.45 -26.99 25.73
CA ALA A 511 -1.86 -28.10 25.01
C ALA A 511 -2.40 -28.11 23.58
N SER A 512 -1.50 -28.21 22.60
CA SER A 512 -1.87 -28.22 21.20
C SER A 512 -2.77 -29.42 20.88
N SER A 513 -3.82 -29.18 20.10
CA SER A 513 -4.83 -30.21 19.79
C SER A 513 -4.33 -31.15 18.69
N PRO A 514 -4.71 -32.44 18.70
CA PRO A 514 -4.47 -33.31 17.56
C PRO A 514 -5.26 -32.83 16.33
N LEU A 515 -4.74 -33.10 15.13
CA LEU A 515 -5.46 -32.81 13.89
C LEU A 515 -6.71 -33.69 13.81
N GLN A 516 -7.88 -33.05 13.93
CA GLN A 516 -9.19 -33.69 13.82
C GLN A 516 -9.97 -32.97 12.72
N THR A 517 -10.21 -33.67 11.62
CA THR A 517 -11.04 -33.18 10.50
C THR A 517 -11.74 -34.36 9.84
N SER A 518 -12.98 -34.16 9.42
CA SER A 518 -13.78 -35.13 8.66
C SER A 518 -13.46 -35.11 7.15
N ASN A 519 -12.80 -34.05 6.66
CA ASN A 519 -12.49 -33.87 5.24
C ASN A 519 -11.05 -34.28 4.92
N LEU A 520 -10.89 -35.24 3.99
CA LEU A 520 -9.58 -35.73 3.53
C LEU A 520 -8.72 -34.63 2.88
N VAL A 521 -9.35 -33.69 2.18
CA VAL A 521 -8.65 -32.57 1.55
C VAL A 521 -8.02 -31.69 2.63
N ASP A 522 -8.81 -31.28 3.63
CA ASP A 522 -8.30 -30.47 4.73
C ASP A 522 -7.23 -31.23 5.53
N PHE A 523 -7.39 -32.54 5.74
CA PHE A 523 -6.37 -33.35 6.37
C PHE A 523 -5.02 -33.27 5.64
N ALA A 524 -5.02 -33.42 4.31
CA ALA A 524 -3.82 -33.35 3.49
C ALA A 524 -3.19 -31.95 3.54
N TYR A 525 -3.97 -30.89 3.37
CA TYR A 525 -3.47 -29.51 3.43
C TYR A 525 -2.86 -29.17 4.80
N PHE A 526 -3.56 -29.47 5.89
CA PHE A 526 -3.06 -29.17 7.24
C PHE A 526 -1.86 -30.03 7.62
N LYS A 527 -1.72 -31.25 7.06
CA LYS A 527 -0.49 -32.04 7.18
C LYS A 527 0.69 -31.40 6.46
N VAL A 528 0.48 -30.82 5.28
CA VAL A 528 1.51 -30.07 4.57
C VAL A 528 1.88 -28.79 5.33
N ILE A 529 0.88 -28.03 5.80
CA ILE A 529 1.07 -26.83 6.63
C ILE A 529 1.91 -27.17 7.86
N GLN A 530 1.58 -28.25 8.57
CA GLN A 530 2.33 -28.74 9.73
C GLN A 530 3.82 -28.95 9.39
N ARG A 531 4.13 -29.65 8.29
CA ARG A 531 5.52 -29.93 7.86
C ARG A 531 6.28 -28.70 7.35
N LEU A 532 5.58 -27.71 6.81
CA LEU A 532 6.18 -26.49 6.29
C LEU A 532 6.40 -25.42 7.36
N ARG A 533 5.70 -25.50 8.50
CA ARG A 533 5.71 -24.49 9.55
C ARG A 533 7.06 -24.42 10.25
N ARG A 534 7.59 -23.19 10.35
CA ARG A 534 8.85 -22.87 11.03
C ARG A 534 8.68 -21.59 11.84
N ARG A 535 9.40 -21.49 12.96
CA ARG A 535 9.41 -20.25 13.74
C ARG A 535 9.94 -19.13 12.85
N PRO A 536 9.21 -18.00 12.73
CA PRO A 536 9.67 -16.92 11.88
C PRO A 536 10.96 -16.33 12.47
N GLN A 537 11.87 -15.88 11.61
CA GLN A 537 13.10 -15.24 12.07
C GLN A 537 12.77 -13.98 12.89
N LYS A 538 13.59 -13.71 13.91
CA LYS A 538 13.44 -12.49 14.71
C LYS A 538 13.64 -11.26 13.82
N ILE A 539 12.78 -10.27 13.98
CA ILE A 539 12.97 -8.98 13.31
C ILE A 539 14.18 -8.31 13.97
N PRO A 540 15.23 -7.96 13.22
CA PRO A 540 16.40 -7.33 13.81
C PRO A 540 16.01 -6.03 14.52
N GLN A 541 16.26 -5.96 15.83
CA GLN A 541 16.12 -4.70 16.55
C GLN A 541 17.22 -3.76 16.06
N VAL A 542 16.81 -2.62 15.50
CA VAL A 542 17.75 -1.65 14.95
C VAL A 542 18.59 -1.09 16.09
N PRO A 543 19.93 -1.18 16.02
CA PRO A 543 20.85 -0.49 16.92
C PRO A 543 20.38 0.92 17.23
N THR A 544 20.39 1.30 18.51
CA THR A 544 20.02 2.67 18.87
C THR A 544 21.21 3.62 18.69
N THR A 545 22.42 3.09 18.49
CA THR A 545 23.63 3.85 18.17
C THR A 545 24.39 3.19 17.01
N SER A 546 25.23 3.96 16.32
CA SER A 546 26.08 3.44 15.23
C SER A 546 27.22 2.55 15.73
N ALA A 547 27.36 2.41 17.05
CA ALA A 547 28.36 1.59 17.72
C ALA A 547 27.83 0.22 18.14
N ASP A 548 26.51 -0.01 18.14
CA ASP A 548 25.97 -1.31 18.56
C ASP A 548 26.20 -2.34 17.43
N ALA A 549 26.80 -3.48 17.78
CA ALA A 549 27.02 -4.57 16.85
C ALA A 549 25.67 -5.14 16.35
N VAL A 550 25.61 -5.50 15.06
CA VAL A 550 24.46 -6.20 14.50
C VAL A 550 24.34 -7.55 15.21
N PRO A 551 23.23 -7.84 15.92
CA PRO A 551 23.09 -9.13 16.58
C PRO A 551 23.14 -10.27 15.55
N PRO A 552 23.76 -11.41 15.88
CA PRO A 552 23.83 -12.54 14.97
C PRO A 552 22.43 -13.00 14.59
N THR A 553 22.24 -13.32 13.31
CA THR A 553 21.00 -13.90 12.79
C THR A 553 20.74 -15.24 13.49
N SER A 554 19.70 -15.29 14.33
CA SER A 554 19.29 -16.55 14.95
C SER A 554 18.82 -17.52 13.87
N ARG A 555 19.35 -18.75 13.84
CA ARG A 555 18.88 -19.80 12.92
C ARG A 555 17.38 -20.05 13.10
N ALA A 556 16.67 -20.23 12.00
CA ALA A 556 15.25 -20.60 12.02
C ALA A 556 15.09 -21.95 12.74
N ILE A 557 14.22 -21.99 13.74
CA ILE A 557 13.92 -23.22 14.49
C ILE A 557 12.80 -23.94 13.73
N ASP A 558 13.09 -25.16 13.27
CA ASP A 558 12.08 -26.00 12.63
C ASP A 558 11.12 -26.53 13.71
N ILE A 559 9.82 -26.34 13.50
CA ILE A 559 8.78 -26.80 14.43
C ILE A 559 7.86 -27.83 13.75
N GLY A 560 8.32 -28.46 12.66
CA GLY A 560 7.52 -29.39 11.84
C GLY A 560 6.95 -30.61 12.59
N ASP A 561 7.50 -30.96 13.75
CA ASP A 561 7.01 -32.05 14.60
C ASP A 561 5.93 -31.61 15.62
N SER A 562 5.64 -30.30 15.71
CA SER A 562 4.58 -29.79 16.58
C SER A 562 3.20 -30.08 16.03
N ARG A 563 2.21 -30.29 16.92
CA ARG A 563 0.79 -30.43 16.57
C ARG A 563 0.26 -29.16 15.88
N ILE A 564 -0.97 -29.21 15.37
CA ILE A 564 -1.60 -28.06 14.71
C ILE A 564 -1.72 -26.85 15.65
N SER A 565 -1.70 -25.65 15.08
CA SER A 565 -1.83 -24.40 15.84
C SER A 565 -3.24 -24.27 16.41
N SER A 566 -3.39 -23.55 17.53
CA SER A 566 -4.69 -23.24 18.13
C SER A 566 -5.62 -22.54 17.14
N MET A 567 -5.08 -21.68 16.27
CA MET A 567 -5.85 -21.03 15.20
C MET A 567 -6.26 -22.01 14.09
N ASP A 568 -5.41 -22.99 13.74
CA ASP A 568 -5.77 -24.05 12.79
C ASP A 568 -6.93 -24.89 13.34
N ALA A 569 -6.85 -25.27 14.62
CA ALA A 569 -7.88 -26.04 15.30
C ALA A 569 -9.20 -25.25 15.39
N TYR A 570 -9.14 -23.93 15.60
CA TYR A 570 -10.31 -23.06 15.56
C TYR A 570 -10.98 -23.05 14.18
N VAL A 571 -10.21 -22.85 13.11
CA VAL A 571 -10.74 -22.82 11.74
C VAL A 571 -11.40 -24.15 11.37
N LEU A 572 -10.75 -25.28 11.68
CA LEU A 572 -11.30 -26.61 11.42
C LEU A 572 -12.59 -26.91 12.22
N ARG A 573 -12.74 -26.36 13.43
CA ARG A 573 -13.93 -26.58 14.28
C ARG A 573 -15.12 -25.69 13.92
N GLN A 574 -14.90 -24.52 13.34
CA GLN A 574 -15.96 -23.58 12.95
C GLN A 574 -16.88 -24.17 11.86
N GLY A 575 -16.35 -25.00 10.96
CA GLY A 575 -17.12 -25.64 9.90
C GLY A 575 -17.52 -24.73 8.72
N ASP A 576 -17.05 -23.48 8.68
CA ASP A 576 -17.24 -22.58 7.54
C ASP A 576 -16.26 -22.97 6.41
N GLY A 577 -16.79 -23.63 5.38
CA GLY A 577 -16.02 -24.11 4.23
C GLY A 577 -15.35 -22.99 3.43
N SER A 578 -15.96 -21.80 3.36
CA SER A 578 -15.40 -20.65 2.63
C SER A 578 -14.21 -20.07 3.38
N LEU A 579 -14.37 -19.83 4.69
CA LEU A 579 -13.29 -19.34 5.55
C LEU A 579 -12.12 -20.33 5.63
N THR A 580 -12.42 -21.62 5.75
CA THR A 580 -11.41 -22.68 5.77
C THR A 580 -10.62 -22.72 4.46
N ALA A 581 -11.31 -22.55 3.32
CA ALA A 581 -10.68 -22.52 2.01
C ALA A 581 -9.77 -21.29 1.81
N ALA A 582 -10.22 -20.11 2.24
CA ALA A 582 -9.42 -18.89 2.19
C ALA A 582 -8.18 -19.00 3.09
N TYR A 583 -8.37 -19.45 4.34
CA TYR A 583 -7.31 -19.61 5.31
C TYR A 583 -6.24 -20.63 4.87
N ARG A 584 -6.64 -21.83 4.42
CA ARG A 584 -5.67 -22.85 3.97
C ARG A 584 -4.84 -22.36 2.78
N SER A 585 -5.47 -21.65 1.85
CA SER A 585 -4.79 -21.08 0.67
C SER A 585 -3.80 -20.00 1.10
N ALA A 586 -4.22 -19.10 1.99
CA ALA A 586 -3.38 -18.00 2.47
C ALA A 586 -2.15 -18.51 3.25
N ILE A 587 -2.35 -19.41 4.22
CA ILE A 587 -1.23 -19.97 5.00
C ILE A 587 -0.27 -20.75 4.12
N LEU A 588 -0.78 -21.62 3.25
CA LEU A 588 0.08 -22.44 2.41
C LEU A 588 0.98 -21.55 1.54
N ARG A 589 0.42 -20.48 0.97
CA ARG A 589 1.19 -19.48 0.21
C ARG A 589 2.22 -18.80 1.10
N VAL A 590 1.86 -18.31 2.28
CA VAL A 590 2.81 -17.67 3.21
C VAL A 590 3.98 -18.61 3.55
N LEU A 591 3.70 -19.88 3.91
CA LEU A 591 4.73 -20.85 4.27
C LEU A 591 5.62 -21.27 3.08
N ILE A 592 5.03 -21.42 1.89
CA ILE A 592 5.80 -21.69 0.66
C ILE A 592 6.68 -20.49 0.31
N ALA A 593 6.17 -19.26 0.46
CA ALA A 593 6.96 -18.05 0.21
C ALA A 593 8.16 -17.98 1.15
N ASP A 594 7.95 -18.26 2.44
CA ASP A 594 9.04 -18.29 3.42
C ASP A 594 10.12 -19.31 3.04
N ARG A 595 9.72 -20.51 2.61
CA ARG A 595 10.65 -21.60 2.33
C ARG A 595 11.38 -21.48 0.99
N PHE A 596 10.72 -20.97 -0.06
CA PHE A 596 11.24 -20.99 -1.42
C PHE A 596 11.42 -19.61 -2.05
N LEU A 597 10.74 -18.58 -1.54
CA LEU A 597 10.70 -17.23 -2.13
C LEU A 597 11.24 -16.16 -1.17
N MET A 598 12.11 -16.55 -0.23
CA MET A 598 12.72 -15.63 0.76
C MET A 598 11.70 -14.80 1.54
N GLY A 599 10.51 -15.36 1.82
CA GLY A 599 9.41 -14.70 2.52
C GLY A 599 8.64 -13.66 1.69
N ARG A 600 8.91 -13.53 0.38
CA ARG A 600 8.26 -12.53 -0.48
C ARG A 600 7.07 -13.14 -1.21
N THR A 601 5.87 -12.91 -0.66
CA THR A 601 4.58 -13.33 -1.25
C THR A 601 4.34 -12.76 -2.65
N GLY A 602 4.85 -11.56 -2.95
CA GLY A 602 4.74 -10.95 -4.28
C GLY A 602 5.45 -11.73 -5.40
N LEU A 603 6.44 -12.56 -5.08
CA LEU A 603 7.14 -13.38 -6.07
C LEU A 603 6.27 -14.53 -6.60
N PHE A 604 5.18 -14.91 -5.92
CA PHE A 604 4.28 -15.94 -6.45
C PHE A 604 3.71 -15.57 -7.82
N LYS A 605 3.28 -14.32 -8.00
CA LYS A 605 2.74 -13.86 -9.28
C LYS A 605 3.78 -13.96 -10.39
N MET A 606 5.05 -13.69 -10.06
CA MET A 606 6.15 -13.81 -11.01
C MET A 606 6.46 -15.27 -11.34
N VAL A 607 6.50 -16.16 -10.34
CA VAL A 607 6.74 -17.60 -10.54
C VAL A 607 5.59 -18.25 -11.30
N GLU A 608 4.35 -17.92 -10.98
CA GLU A 608 3.15 -18.34 -11.70
C GLU A 608 3.21 -17.87 -13.16
N PHE A 609 3.51 -16.59 -13.39
CA PHE A 609 3.71 -16.05 -14.73
C PHE A 609 4.83 -16.74 -15.50
N LEU A 610 6.00 -16.98 -14.89
CA LEU A 610 7.12 -17.68 -15.52
C LEU A 610 6.78 -19.15 -15.79
N GLY A 611 6.04 -19.80 -14.89
CA GLY A 611 5.55 -21.16 -15.09
C GLY A 611 4.58 -21.24 -16.26
N HIS A 612 3.62 -20.33 -16.33
CA HIS A 612 2.66 -20.24 -17.45
C HIS A 612 3.36 -19.90 -18.77
N ALA A 613 4.30 -18.95 -18.76
CA ALA A 613 5.10 -18.60 -19.93
C ALA A 613 5.99 -19.78 -20.38
N GLY A 614 6.57 -20.51 -19.43
CA GLY A 614 7.35 -21.72 -19.69
C GLY A 614 6.50 -22.85 -20.29
N LEU A 615 5.33 -23.13 -19.72
CA LEU A 615 4.36 -24.09 -20.24
C LEU A 615 3.87 -23.70 -21.64
N ALA A 616 3.55 -22.42 -21.85
CA ALA A 616 3.19 -21.89 -23.17
C ALA A 616 4.33 -22.10 -24.18
N TRP A 617 5.58 -21.80 -23.79
CA TRP A 617 6.74 -21.98 -24.64
C TRP A 617 7.02 -23.45 -24.97
N THR A 618 6.88 -24.37 -24.01
CA THR A 618 7.08 -25.81 -24.24
C THR A 618 5.99 -26.38 -25.13
N LEU A 619 4.72 -26.01 -24.91
CA LEU A 619 3.59 -26.40 -25.76
C LEU A 619 3.79 -25.93 -27.20
N VAL A 620 4.10 -24.65 -27.41
CA VAL A 620 4.40 -24.10 -28.76
C VAL A 620 5.63 -24.77 -29.37
N SER A 621 6.65 -25.08 -28.56
CA SER A 621 7.86 -25.77 -29.03
C SER A 621 7.57 -27.19 -29.50
N LEU A 622 6.75 -27.93 -28.76
CA LEU A 622 6.30 -29.29 -29.11
C LEU A 622 5.46 -29.28 -30.38
N MET A 623 4.59 -28.27 -30.56
CA MET A 623 3.80 -28.10 -31.79
C MET A 623 4.71 -27.84 -32.99
N MET A 624 5.60 -26.84 -32.90
CA MET A 624 6.46 -26.47 -34.05
C MET A 624 7.54 -27.51 -34.36
N SER A 625 8.03 -28.26 -33.37
CA SER A 625 9.00 -29.35 -33.60
C SER A 625 8.40 -30.54 -34.34
N LYS A 626 7.07 -30.67 -34.37
CA LYS A 626 6.34 -31.73 -35.09
C LYS A 626 5.76 -31.26 -36.43
N MET A 627 5.83 -29.96 -36.72
CA MET A 627 5.43 -29.36 -38.01
C MET A 627 6.61 -29.19 -38.97
N ARG A 628 7.83 -29.39 -38.51
CA ARG A 628 9.02 -29.63 -39.34
C ARG A 628 9.18 -31.13 -39.49
#